data_AF-A0A958M744-F1
#
_entry.id   AF-A0A958M744-F1
#
_cell.length_a   1.000
_cell.length_b   1.000
_cell.length_c   1.000
_cell.angle_alpha   90.00
_cell.angle_beta   90.00
_cell.angle_gamma   90.00
#
_symmetry.space_group_name_H-M   'P 1'
#
loop_
_entity.id
_entity.type
_entity.pdbx_description
1 polymer ?
#
loop_
_entity_poly.entity_id
_entity_poly.type
_entity_poly.pdbx_seq_one_letter_code
_entity_poly.pdbx_strand_id
1 'polypeptide(L)' 'YMYPGSAKAPSGKLRLLYECNPIGFLAEQASGKASDGFRRILDIKPETLHQRVPFFCGGRQMVEKVEEFMQRPS' A
#
# COMPACT_ATOMS: atom_id res chain seq x y z
N TYR A 1 -0.58 -9.46 -3.56
CA TYR A 1 -0.67 -8.50 -4.68
C TYR A 1 0.25 -7.32 -4.38
N MET A 2 1.02 -6.86 -5.35
CA MET A 2 1.92 -5.72 -5.17
C MET A 2 1.94 -4.83 -6.41
N TYR A 3 1.90 -3.53 -6.19
CA TYR A 3 2.07 -2.48 -7.18
C TYR A 3 2.98 -1.40 -6.58
N PRO A 4 4.30 -1.66 -6.50
CA PRO A 4 5.25 -0.73 -5.89
C PRO A 4 5.39 0.57 -6.71
N GLY A 5 6.04 1.56 -6.12
CA GLY A 5 6.62 2.65 -6.88
C GLY A 5 7.67 2.11 -7.88
N SER A 6 7.86 2.84 -8.98
CA SER A 6 8.91 2.55 -9.96
C SER A 6 9.60 3.85 -10.37
N ALA A 7 10.74 3.78 -11.05
CA ALA A 7 11.45 4.97 -11.53
C ALA A 7 10.56 5.91 -12.38
N LYS A 8 9.60 5.35 -13.14
CA LYS A 8 8.65 6.11 -13.96
C LYS A 8 7.40 6.60 -13.20
N ALA A 9 7.16 6.05 -12.01
CA ALA A 9 5.99 6.35 -11.18
C ALA A 9 6.38 6.14 -9.70
N PRO A 10 7.18 7.04 -9.10
CA PRO A 10 7.73 6.85 -7.77
C PRO A 10 6.64 6.78 -6.70
N SER A 11 5.56 7.54 -6.87
CA SER A 11 4.37 7.52 -6.01
C SER A 11 3.40 6.36 -6.30
N GLY A 12 3.82 5.34 -7.07
CA GLY A 12 2.92 4.28 -7.53
C GLY A 12 1.96 4.74 -8.64
N LYS A 13 1.07 3.85 -9.06
CA LYS A 13 0.10 4.12 -10.13
C LYS A 13 -1.36 4.10 -9.69
N LEU A 14 -1.68 3.39 -8.61
CA LEU A 14 -3.03 3.23 -8.09
C LEU A 14 -3.42 4.45 -7.24
N ARG A 15 -4.70 4.82 -7.25
CA ARG A 15 -5.25 5.94 -6.51
C ARG A 15 -5.68 5.49 -5.12
N LEU A 16 -5.26 6.27 -4.13
CA LEU A 16 -5.51 6.00 -2.74
C LEU A 16 -7.01 5.84 -2.47
N LEU A 17 -7.82 6.82 -2.90
CA LEU A 17 -9.21 6.94 -2.45
C LEU A 17 -10.14 5.84 -2.96
N TYR A 18 -10.05 5.48 -4.25
CA TYR A 18 -11.03 4.62 -4.92
C TYR A 18 -10.42 3.34 -5.53
N GLU A 19 -9.11 3.13 -5.42
CA GLU A 19 -8.47 1.85 -5.76
C GLU A 19 -7.89 1.20 -4.49
N CYS A 20 -6.98 1.88 -3.79
CA CYS A 20 -6.27 1.29 -2.66
C CYS A 20 -7.13 1.14 -1.39
N ASN A 21 -7.89 2.17 -1.01
CA ASN A 21 -8.71 2.14 0.21
C ASN A 21 -9.78 1.03 0.18
N PRO A 22 -10.58 0.87 -0.90
CA PRO A 22 -11.56 -0.21 -0.98
C PRO A 22 -10.92 -1.60 -0.89
N ILE A 23 -9.82 -1.84 -1.62
CA ILE A 23 -9.12 -3.14 -1.59
C ILE A 23 -8.50 -3.38 -0.22
N GLY A 24 -7.88 -2.36 0.38
CA GLY A 24 -7.26 -2.44 1.69
C GLY A 24 -8.27 -2.76 2.79
N PHE A 25 -9.46 -2.13 2.76
CA PHE A 25 -10.54 -2.44 3.68
C PHE A 25 -10.96 -3.91 3.58
N LEU A 26 -11.24 -4.41 2.38
CA LEU A 26 -11.63 -5.81 2.17
C LEU A 26 -10.54 -6.79 2.62
N ALA A 27 -9.28 -6.49 2.31
CA ALA A 27 -8.16 -7.33 2.69
C ALA A 27 -8.02 -7.48 4.20
N GLU A 28 -8.20 -6.38 4.95
CA GLU A 28 -8.12 -6.41 6.41
C GLU A 28 -9.31 -7.14 7.05
N GLN A 29 -10.52 -7.04 6.47
CA GLN A 29 -11.66 -7.87 6.90
C GLN A 29 -11.39 -9.37 6.69
N ALA A 30 -10.59 -9.72 5.69
CA ALA A 30 -10.14 -11.08 5.43
C ALA A 30 -8.89 -11.49 6.26
N SER A 31 -8.59 -10.79 7.36
CA SER A 31 -7.39 -11.00 8.19
C SER A 31 -6.05 -10.80 7.45
N GLY A 32 -6.09 -10.14 6.29
CA GLY A 32 -4.92 -9.69 5.56
C GLY A 32 -4.40 -8.33 6.05
N LYS A 33 -3.52 -7.73 5.25
CA LYS A 33 -2.95 -6.40 5.48
C LYS A 33 -2.82 -5.65 4.17
N ALA A 34 -2.93 -4.32 4.22
CA ALA A 34 -2.60 -3.43 3.11
C ALA A 34 -1.69 -2.28 3.56
N SER A 35 -0.61 -2.02 2.81
CA SER A 35 0.46 -1.07 3.16
C SER A 35 0.97 -0.32 1.93
N ASP A 36 1.47 0.90 2.09
CA ASP A 36 2.28 1.61 1.07
C ASP A 36 3.76 1.17 1.08
N GLY A 37 4.10 0.22 1.95
CA GLY A 37 5.47 -0.24 2.21
C GLY A 37 6.05 0.34 3.50
N PHE A 38 5.45 1.41 4.04
CA PHE A 38 5.88 2.07 5.26
C PHE A 38 4.71 2.32 6.24
N ARG A 39 3.51 2.55 5.73
CA ARG A 39 2.30 2.91 6.47
C ARG A 39 1.12 2.06 6.00
N ARG A 40 0.20 1.77 6.91
CA ARG A 40 -1.07 1.11 6.59
C ARG A 40 -1.90 2.00 5.67
N ILE A 41 -2.48 1.41 4.62
CA ILE A 41 -3.20 2.16 3.58
C ILE A 41 -4.37 2.97 4.16
N LEU A 42 -5.17 2.38 5.04
CA LEU A 42 -6.35 3.04 5.61
C LEU A 42 -6.01 4.18 6.59
N ASP A 43 -4.76 4.29 7.04
CA ASP A 43 -4.32 5.38 7.92
C ASP A 43 -3.83 6.60 7.13
N ILE A 44 -3.64 6.47 5.80
CA ILE A 44 -3.18 7.57 4.96
C ILE A 44 -4.34 8.52 4.68
N LYS A 45 -4.28 9.73 5.25
CA LYS A 45 -5.21 10.81 4.90
C LYS A 45 -4.90 11.32 3.48
N PRO A 46 -5.87 11.32 2.56
CA PRO A 46 -5.65 11.82 1.21
C PRO A 46 -5.48 13.35 1.21
N GLU A 47 -4.48 13.84 0.48
CA GLU A 47 -4.22 15.26 0.22
C GLU A 47 -4.95 15.73 -1.05
N THR A 48 -5.15 14.84 -2.02
CA THR A 48 -5.87 15.14 -3.27
C THR A 48 -6.77 13.99 -3.70
N LEU A 49 -7.82 14.31 -4.48
CA LEU A 49 -8.79 13.33 -4.99
C LEU A 49 -8.14 12.19 -5.80
N HIS A 50 -7.08 12.51 -6.55
CA HIS A 50 -6.39 11.56 -7.43
C HIS A 50 -5.00 11.16 -6.92
N GLN A 51 -4.74 11.32 -5.61
CA GLN A 51 -3.47 10.94 -5.00
C GLN A 51 -3.13 9.49 -5.31
N ARG A 52 -1.91 9.27 -5.76
CA ARG A 52 -1.36 7.92 -6.00
C ARG A 52 -0.51 7.48 -4.83
N VAL A 53 -0.45 6.17 -4.63
CA VAL A 53 0.37 5.56 -3.60
C VAL A 53 0.92 4.20 -4.07
N PRO A 54 2.14 3.79 -3.67
CA PRO A 54 2.55 2.39 -3.76
C PRO A 54 1.56 1.51 -2.99
N PHE A 55 1.35 0.27 -3.43
CA PHE A 55 0.33 -0.59 -2.83
C PHE A 55 0.79 -2.03 -2.68
N PHE A 56 0.74 -2.56 -1.46
CA PHE A 56 1.03 -3.94 -1.12
C PHE A 56 -0.13 -4.50 -0.32
N CYS A 57 -0.71 -5.61 -0.77
CA CYS A 57 -1.92 -6.17 -0.18
C CYS A 57 -1.92 -7.70 -0.23
N GLY A 58 -2.27 -8.36 0.86
CA GLY A 58 -2.37 -9.81 0.92
C GLY A 58 -2.27 -10.37 2.34
N GLY A 59 -1.82 -11.62 2.45
CA GLY A 59 -1.59 -12.27 3.73
C GLY A 59 -0.64 -11.46 4.61
N ARG A 60 -1.00 -11.29 5.89
CA ARG A 60 -0.35 -10.37 6.82
C ARG A 60 1.18 -10.52 6.87
N GLN A 61 1.66 -11.74 7.06
CA GLN A 61 3.10 -12.05 7.16
C GLN A 61 3.87 -11.64 5.90
N MET A 62 3.27 -11.81 4.72
CA MET A 62 3.92 -11.43 3.46
C MET A 62 4.04 -9.90 3.31
N VAL A 63 3.03 -9.15 3.76
CA VAL A 63 3.05 -7.69 3.71
C VAL A 63 4.02 -7.12 4.75
N GLU A 64 4.04 -7.68 5.96
CA GLU A 64 5.04 -7.34 6.98
C GLU A 64 6.47 -7.61 6.48
N LYS A 65 6.67 -8.70 5.74
CA LYS A 65 7.98 -8.97 5.15
C LYS A 65 8.42 -7.91 4.14
N VAL A 66 7.49 -7.40 3.35
CA VAL A 66 7.77 -6.29 2.42
C VAL A 66 8.16 -5.03 3.19
N GLU A 67 7.42 -4.68 4.24
CA GLU A 67 7.72 -3.50 5.08
C GLU A 67 9.12 -3.61 5.72
N GLU A 68 9.51 -4.79 6.20
CA GLU A 68 10.87 -5.04 6.70
C GLU A 68 11.93 -4.74 5.63
N PHE A 69 11.73 -5.21 4.39
CA PHE A 69 12.66 -4.94 3.30
C PHE A 69 12.74 -3.45 2.94
N MET A 70 11.61 -2.73 3.02
CA MET A 70 11.56 -1.30 2.73
C MET A 70 12.25 -0.43 3.79
N GLN A 71 12.26 -0.88 5.05
CA GLN A 71 12.87 -0.16 6.17
C GLN A 71 14.37 -0.43 6.35
N ARG A 72 14.93 -1.42 5.64
CA ARG A 72 16.37 -1.70 5.72
C ARG A 72 17.17 -0.55 5.11
N PRO A 73 18.17 0.01 5.82
CA PRO A 73 19.11 0.94 5.23
C PRO A 73 19.85 0.27 4.07
N SER A 74 20.00 0.98 2.96
CA SER A 74 20.82 0.61 1.80
C SER A 74 22.30 0.73 2.08
#